data_AF-A0A093YW68-F1
#
_entry.id   AF-A0A093YW68-F1
#
_cell.length_a   1.000
_cell.length_b   1.000
_cell.length_c   1.000
_cell.angle_alpha   90.00
_cell.angle_beta   90.00
_cell.angle_gamma   90.00
#
_symmetry.space_group_name_H-M   'P 1'
#
loop_
_entity.id
_entity.type
_entity.pdbx_description
1 polymer ?
#
loop_
_entity_poly.entity_id
_entity_poly.type
_entity_poly.pdbx_seq_one_letter_code
_entity_poly.pdbx_strand_id
1 'polypeptide(L)'
;VKHIVVCGHYDCVLFKEASEHPTAIHGWYEDLSRLRAANDALPDLEPANRDRHLAEVYVQAETEWLRSQPTVAKAIADRGLQVHAFVFDKEKEASVRLVEEGAEQAPPAANGGPNGVVA
;
A
#
# COMPACT_ATOMS: atom_id res chain seq x y z
N VAL A 1 8.11 -8.35 -15.80
CA VAL A 1 8.66 -7.31 -14.88
C VAL A 1 9.44 -7.98 -13.76
N LYS A 2 10.37 -7.26 -13.11
CA LYS A 2 11.16 -7.75 -11.96
C LYS A 2 10.57 -7.31 -10.61
N HIS A 3 9.81 -6.22 -10.60
CA HIS A 3 9.20 -5.63 -9.43
C HIS A 3 7.74 -5.29 -9.72
N ILE A 4 6.89 -5.41 -8.71
CA ILE A 4 5.57 -4.78 -8.64
C ILE A 4 5.58 -3.83 -7.44
N VAL A 5 4.99 -2.65 -7.63
CA VAL A 5 4.82 -1.66 -6.57
C VAL A 5 3.33 -1.44 -6.37
N VAL A 6 2.84 -1.74 -5.17
CA VAL A 6 1.53 -1.29 -4.70
C VAL A 6 1.76 0.05 -4.03
N CYS A 7 1.23 1.11 -4.63
CA CYS A 7 1.38 2.47 -4.14
C CYS A 7 0.02 3.00 -3.70
N GLY A 8 -0.10 3.30 -2.41
CA GLY A 8 -1.15 4.17 -1.91
C GLY A 8 -0.66 5.60 -1.79
N HIS A 9 -1.52 6.47 -1.29
CA HIS A 9 -1.16 7.82 -0.89
C HIS A 9 -1.99 8.21 0.32
N TYR A 10 -1.42 9.07 1.17
CA TYR A 10 -2.20 9.70 2.22
C TYR A 10 -3.29 10.60 1.60
N ASP A 11 -4.33 10.87 2.38
CA ASP A 11 -5.48 11.70 1.99
C ASP A 11 -6.21 11.19 0.73
N CYS A 12 -6.22 9.87 0.51
CA CYS A 12 -6.98 9.29 -0.59
C CYS A 12 -8.48 9.48 -0.38
N VAL A 13 -9.11 10.16 -1.34
CA VAL A 13 -10.54 10.49 -1.31
C VAL A 13 -11.43 9.25 -1.19
N LEU A 14 -10.96 8.10 -1.69
CA LEU A 14 -11.69 6.84 -1.62
C LEU A 14 -11.89 6.35 -0.19
N PHE A 15 -11.00 6.67 0.75
CA PHE A 15 -11.19 6.34 2.17
C PHE A 15 -12.35 7.13 2.79
N LYS A 16 -12.48 8.39 2.41
CA LYS A 16 -13.57 9.25 2.83
C LYS A 16 -14.89 8.80 2.19
N GLU A 17 -14.90 8.57 0.88
CA GLU A 17 -16.09 8.12 0.16
C GLU A 17 -16.58 6.75 0.62
N ALA A 18 -15.69 5.79 0.89
CA ALA A 18 -16.06 4.50 1.44
C ALA A 18 -16.74 4.63 2.82
N SER A 19 -16.37 5.64 3.61
CA SER A 19 -16.98 5.89 4.91
C SER A 19 -18.38 6.51 4.78
N GLU A 20 -18.56 7.43 3.83
CA GLU A 20 -19.84 8.11 3.59
C GLU A 20 -20.83 7.21 2.80
N HIS A 21 -20.32 6.34 1.94
CA HIS A 21 -21.07 5.53 0.99
C HIS A 21 -20.48 4.11 0.81
N PRO A 22 -20.54 3.24 1.84
CA PRO A 22 -19.83 1.94 1.88
C PRO A 22 -20.26 0.91 0.82
N THR A 23 -21.38 1.15 0.13
CA THR A 23 -21.89 0.28 -0.96
C THR A 23 -21.88 0.97 -2.33
N ALA A 24 -21.41 2.22 -2.40
CA ALA A 24 -21.20 2.88 -3.68
C ALA A 24 -20.15 2.11 -4.50
N ILE A 25 -20.27 2.17 -5.82
CA ILE A 25 -19.40 1.42 -6.77
C ILE A 25 -19.53 -0.11 -6.62
N HIS A 26 -20.75 -0.64 -6.70
CA HIS A 26 -20.99 -2.10 -6.82
C HIS A 26 -20.31 -2.98 -5.73
N GLY A 27 -20.17 -2.46 -4.50
CA GLY A 27 -19.53 -3.20 -3.40
C GLY A 27 -17.99 -3.14 -3.41
N TRP A 28 -17.38 -2.33 -4.27
CA TRP A 28 -15.93 -2.13 -4.31
C TRP A 28 -15.36 -1.67 -2.96
N TYR A 29 -16.14 -0.91 -2.19
CA TYR A 29 -15.74 -0.42 -0.87
C TYR A 29 -15.94 -1.43 0.27
N GLU A 30 -16.44 -2.65 0.02
CA GLU A 30 -16.71 -3.61 1.09
C GLU A 30 -15.46 -4.01 1.86
N ASP A 31 -14.37 -4.35 1.16
CA ASP A 31 -13.12 -4.74 1.81
C ASP A 31 -12.49 -3.58 2.57
N LEU A 32 -12.60 -2.37 2.02
CA LEU A 32 -12.13 -1.17 2.68
C LEU A 32 -12.97 -0.84 3.93
N SER A 33 -14.29 -1.01 3.86
CA SER A 33 -15.21 -0.79 4.98
C SER A 33 -14.96 -1.79 6.11
N ARG A 34 -14.68 -3.05 5.78
CA ARG A 34 -14.29 -4.08 6.75
C ARG A 34 -12.96 -3.74 7.41
N LEU A 35 -11.97 -3.32 6.63
CA LEU A 35 -10.66 -2.94 7.15
C LEU A 35 -10.77 -1.72 8.07
N ARG A 36 -11.58 -0.73 7.70
CA ARG A 36 -11.88 0.44 8.55
C ARG A 36 -12.47 0.01 9.89
N ALA A 37 -13.51 -0.82 9.87
CA ALA A 37 -14.16 -1.29 11.09
C ALA A 37 -13.20 -2.04 12.04
N ALA A 38 -12.24 -2.78 11.49
CA ALA A 38 -11.20 -3.44 12.28
C ALA A 38 -10.18 -2.46 12.90
N ASN A 39 -9.98 -1.29 12.30
CA ASN A 39 -8.99 -0.29 12.72
C ASN A 39 -9.59 0.89 13.51
N ASP A 40 -10.90 1.15 13.41
CA ASP A 40 -11.59 2.20 14.19
C ASP A 40 -11.60 1.90 15.70
N ALA A 41 -11.30 0.66 16.10
CA ALA A 41 -11.14 0.25 17.48
C ALA A 41 -9.82 0.72 18.12
N LEU A 42 -8.91 1.36 17.37
CA LEU A 42 -7.65 1.92 17.88
C LEU A 42 -7.94 3.22 18.65
N PRO A 43 -7.92 3.19 20.00
CA PRO A 43 -8.50 4.27 20.82
C PRO A 43 -7.62 5.53 20.87
N ASP A 44 -6.33 5.42 20.53
CA ASP A 44 -5.31 6.42 20.87
C ASP A 44 -4.83 7.27 19.66
N LEU A 45 -5.50 7.16 18.51
CA LEU A 45 -5.14 7.95 17.31
C LEU A 45 -6.12 9.10 17.08
N GLU A 46 -5.59 10.30 16.86
CA GLU A 46 -6.32 11.44 16.31
C GLU A 46 -6.94 11.07 14.94
N PRO A 47 -8.12 11.61 14.56
CA PRO A 47 -8.82 11.21 13.34
C PRO A 47 -7.98 11.26 12.06
N ALA A 48 -7.17 12.31 11.88
CA ALA A 48 -6.26 12.44 10.73
C ALA A 48 -5.19 11.32 10.71
N ASN A 49 -4.73 10.88 11.88
CA ASN A 49 -3.77 9.78 11.98
C ASN A 49 -4.42 8.42 11.73
N ARG A 50 -5.73 8.27 11.96
CA ARG A 50 -6.47 7.03 11.63
C ARG A 50 -6.56 6.80 10.13
N ASP A 51 -6.88 7.84 9.36
CA ASP A 51 -6.98 7.72 7.90
C ASP A 51 -5.62 7.42 7.27
N ARG A 52 -4.56 8.05 7.80
CA ARG A 52 -3.18 7.77 7.38
C ARG A 52 -2.76 6.35 7.73
N HIS A 53 -3.08 5.87 8.93
CA HIS A 53 -2.83 4.49 9.33
C HIS A 53 -3.61 3.49 8.45
N LEU A 54 -4.88 3.76 8.18
CA LEU A 54 -5.70 2.94 7.30
C LEU A 54 -5.11 2.84 5.88
N ALA A 55 -4.56 3.94 5.36
CA ALA A 55 -3.89 3.93 4.06
C ALA A 55 -2.68 2.98 4.06
N GLU A 56 -1.89 2.95 5.14
CA GLU A 56 -0.75 2.05 5.27
C GLU A 56 -1.18 0.58 5.36
N VAL A 57 -2.14 0.29 6.24
CA VAL A 57 -2.67 -1.08 6.43
C VAL A 57 -3.33 -1.58 5.15
N TYR A 58 -4.08 -0.73 4.43
CA TYR A 58 -4.72 -1.11 3.17
C TYR A 58 -3.69 -1.47 2.10
N VAL A 59 -2.63 -0.66 1.94
CA VAL A 59 -1.55 -0.97 0.98
C VAL A 59 -0.81 -2.26 1.35
N GLN A 60 -0.62 -2.54 2.64
CA GLN A 60 -0.06 -3.82 3.10
C GLN A 60 -0.97 -4.99 2.74
N ALA A 61 -2.26 -4.90 3.06
CA ALA A 61 -3.24 -5.94 2.75
C ALA A 61 -3.32 -6.23 1.24
N GLU A 62 -3.35 -5.19 0.41
CA GLU A 62 -3.34 -5.33 -1.06
C GLU A 62 -2.02 -5.95 -1.56
N THR A 63 -0.90 -5.62 -0.93
CA THR A 63 0.41 -6.22 -1.25
C THR A 63 0.44 -7.71 -0.91
N GLU A 64 -0.08 -8.11 0.24
CA GLU A 64 -0.21 -9.51 0.66
C GLU A 64 -1.19 -10.28 -0.23
N TRP A 65 -2.35 -9.71 -0.51
CA TRP A 65 -3.32 -10.25 -1.45
C TRP A 65 -2.68 -10.49 -2.81
N LEU A 66 -1.92 -9.52 -3.33
CA LEU A 66 -1.25 -9.63 -4.61
C LEU A 66 -0.20 -10.75 -4.60
N ARG A 67 0.59 -10.89 -3.53
CA ARG A 67 1.56 -11.98 -3.37
C ARG A 67 0.89 -13.36 -3.38
N SER A 68 -0.32 -13.47 -2.86
CA SER A 68 -1.09 -14.72 -2.83
C SER A 68 -1.68 -15.12 -4.18
N GLN A 69 -1.75 -14.21 -5.16
CA GLN A 69 -2.32 -14.52 -6.47
C GLN A 69 -1.47 -15.58 -7.20
N PRO A 70 -2.07 -16.64 -7.78
CA PRO A 70 -1.32 -17.78 -8.33
C PRO A 70 -0.21 -17.39 -9.33
N THR A 71 -0.48 -16.39 -10.18
CA THR A 71 0.47 -15.91 -11.19
C THR A 71 1.64 -15.14 -10.57
N VAL A 72 1.38 -14.38 -9.49
CA VAL A 72 2.39 -13.62 -8.75
C VAL A 72 3.20 -14.56 -7.87
N ALA A 73 2.56 -15.45 -7.12
CA ALA A 73 3.22 -16.47 -6.31
C ALA A 73 4.16 -17.33 -7.17
N LYS A 74 3.69 -17.80 -8.33
CA LYS A 74 4.55 -18.52 -9.29
C LYS A 74 5.72 -17.68 -9.78
N ALA A 75 5.50 -16.40 -10.08
CA ALA A 75 6.58 -15.49 -10.50
C ALA A 75 7.60 -15.20 -9.39
N ILE A 76 7.17 -15.14 -8.14
CA ILE A 76 8.07 -15.04 -6.98
C ILE A 76 8.94 -16.30 -6.92
N ALA A 77 8.32 -17.49 -6.98
CA ALA A 77 9.02 -18.77 -6.88
C ALA A 77 9.97 -19.05 -8.06
N ASP A 78 9.52 -18.82 -9.30
CA ASP A 78 10.27 -19.19 -10.50
C ASP A 78 11.42 -18.23 -10.82
N ARG A 79 11.24 -16.93 -10.54
CA ARG A 79 12.12 -15.87 -11.05
C ARG A 79 12.43 -14.75 -10.05
N GLY A 80 12.08 -14.92 -8.78
CA GLY A 80 12.40 -13.96 -7.72
C GLY A 80 11.73 -12.60 -7.91
N LEU A 81 10.51 -12.56 -8.46
CA LEU A 81 9.71 -11.33 -8.53
C LEU A 81 9.61 -10.69 -7.14
N GLN A 82 9.81 -9.38 -7.03
CA GLN A 82 9.63 -8.65 -5.78
C GLN A 82 8.35 -7.81 -5.79
N VAL A 83 7.62 -7.79 -4.66
CA VAL A 83 6.42 -6.98 -4.49
C VAL A 83 6.62 -6.03 -3.31
N HIS A 84 6.51 -4.73 -3.58
CA HIS A 84 6.79 -3.67 -2.62
C HIS A 84 5.53 -2.86 -2.30
N ALA A 85 5.43 -2.42 -1.05
CA ALA A 85 4.39 -1.55 -0.54
C ALA A 85 4.96 -0.15 -0.33
N PHE A 86 4.32 0.87 -0.88
CA PHE A 86 4.69 2.27 -0.67
C PHE A 86 3.46 3.14 -0.41
N VAL A 87 3.63 4.18 0.39
CA VAL A 87 2.63 5.24 0.55
C VAL A 87 3.29 6.58 0.23
N PHE A 88 2.69 7.34 -0.67
CA PHE A 88 3.13 8.68 -1.01
C PHE A 88 2.53 9.73 -0.06
N ASP A 89 3.39 10.61 0.44
CA ASP A 89 3.05 11.79 1.23
C ASP A 89 3.20 13.05 0.39
N LYS A 90 2.06 13.65 0.03
CA LYS A 90 2.03 14.86 -0.79
C LYS A 90 2.60 16.07 -0.06
N GLU A 91 2.42 16.17 1.26
CA GLU A 91 2.93 17.31 2.04
C GLU A 91 4.46 17.29 2.11
N LYS A 92 5.04 16.09 2.16
CA LYS A 92 6.50 15.88 2.22
C LYS A 92 7.14 15.65 0.85
N GLU A 93 6.34 15.56 -0.21
CA GLU A 93 6.73 15.17 -1.57
C GLU A 93 7.62 13.90 -1.59
N ALA A 94 7.27 12.91 -0.78
CA ALA A 94 8.11 11.73 -0.56
C ALA A 94 7.27 10.45 -0.40
N SER A 95 7.84 9.31 -0.80
CA SER A 95 7.24 8.00 -0.56
C SER A 95 7.92 7.29 0.61
N VAL A 96 7.12 6.69 1.49
CA VAL A 96 7.59 5.80 2.55
C VAL A 96 7.38 4.36 2.09
N ARG A 97 8.42 3.53 2.21
CA ARG A 97 8.31 2.09 1.98
C ARG A 97 7.73 1.43 3.21
N LEU A 98 6.64 0.69 3.07
CA LEU A 98 6.11 -0.13 4.14
C LEU A 98 6.86 -1.46 4.18
N VAL A 99 7.19 -1.90 5.39
CA VAL A 99 7.80 -3.20 5.67
C VAL A 99 6.95 -3.93 6.69
N GLU A 100 6.89 -5.25 6.59
CA GLU A 100 6.24 -6.07 7.61
C GLU A 100 7.05 -5.98 8.91
N GLU A 101 6.36 -5.97 10.06
CA GLU A 101 7.04 -6.03 11.36
C GLU A 101 7.89 -7.31 11.45
N GLY A 102 9.19 -7.15 11.68
CA GLY A 102 10.16 -8.26 11.76
C GLY A 102 10.76 -8.70 10.42
N ALA A 103 10.34 -8.13 9.29
CA ALA A 103 11.03 -8.34 8.02
C ALA A 103 12.27 -7.44 7.93
N GLU A 104 13.44 -8.05 7.80
CA GLU A 104 14.69 -7.30 7.64
C GLU A 104 14.64 -6.43 6.38
N GLN A 105 14.96 -5.14 6.53
CA GLN A 105 15.13 -4.26 5.39
C GLN A 105 16.30 -4.76 4.55
N ALA A 106 16.01 -5.42 3.43
CA ALA A 106 17.02 -5.62 2.41
C ALA A 106 17.58 -4.23 2.02
N PRO A 107 18.91 -4.03 2.01
CA PRO A 107 19.50 -2.73 1.75
C PRO A 107 18.98 -2.19 0.42
N PRO A 108 18.79 -0.86 0.30
CA PRO A 108 18.36 -0.26 -0.95
C PRO A 108 19.29 -0.75 -2.06
N ALA A 109 18.72 -1.33 -3.11
CA ALA A 109 19.50 -1.64 -4.30
C ALA A 109 20.17 -0.33 -4.74
N ALA A 110 21.48 -0.38 -4.95
CA ALA A 110 22.24 0.77 -5.40
C ALA A 110 21.68 1.25 -6.73
N ASN A 111 20.79 2.25 -6.70
CA ASN A 111 20.34 2.96 -7.89
C ASN A 111 21.48 3.91 -8.31
N GLY A 112 22.53 3.32 -8.87
CA GLY A 112 23.62 4.02 -9.54
C GLY A 112 23.43 3.91 -11.04
N GLY A 113 22.61 4.78 -11.61
CA GLY A 113 22.51 4.99 -13.06
C GLY A 113 22.19 6.45 -13.32
N PRO A 114 22.99 7.18 -14.11
CA PRO A 114 22.72 8.59 -14.37
C PRO A 114 21.37 8.73 -15.07
N ASN A 115 20.55 9.66 -14.58
CA ASN A 115 19.33 10.11 -15.22
C ASN A 115 19.59 10.40 -16.70
N GLY A 116 19.23 9.45 -17.55
CA GLY A 116 19.20 9.63 -18.99
C GLY A 116 17.94 10.41 -19.36
N VAL A 117 17.99 11.73 -19.21
CA VAL A 117 17.20 12.60 -20.07
C VAL A 117 17.85 12.53 -21.44
N VAL A 118 17.20 11.89 -22.39
CA VAL A 118 17.50 12.06 -23.81
C VAL A 118 16.33 12.80 -24.42
N ALA A 119 16.65 13.98 -24.95
CA ALA A 119 15.77 14.81 -25.78
C ALA A 119 15.45 14.11 -27.10
#